data_AF-A0A4Y7PHR9-F1
#
_entry.id   AF-A0A4Y7PHR9-F1
#
_cell.length_a   1.000
_cell.length_b   1.000
_cell.length_c   1.000
_cell.angle_alpha   90.00
_cell.angle_beta   90.00
_cell.angle_gamma   90.00
#
_symmetry.space_group_name_H-M   'P 1'
#
loop_
_entity.id
_entity.type
_entity.pdbx_description
1 polymer ?
#
loop_
_entity_poly.entity_id
_entity_poly.type
_entity_poly.pdbx_seq_one_letter_code
_entity_poly.pdbx_strand_id
1 'polypeptide(L)'
;MEGERGVERGSYIWGRSVHNIRIERAWADMTAGFGGKWKTFFQELEQFCGLEVDRPEHIWLLHFLFLDAINEDALQWAESWNAHTLQIRGSRNQSPREMFLFGMVESGLRGFGYQSPEVLDEVVDDPGAYGIDWEAVDDDQIFAHHLANNPSNSHDATQPFSNAPPDRLSHVEVNSPSCPLVPERLEFLHRELNDFYATVGGSRSMAFRRSIWNHALAICNDMSRW
;
A
#
# COMPACT_ATOMS: atom_id res chain seq x y z
N MET A 1 -17.41 -10.43 9.13
CA MET A 1 -16.31 -10.53 10.12
C MET A 1 -16.85 -10.72 11.54
N GLU A 2 -17.82 -9.92 11.99
CA GLU A 2 -18.50 -10.12 13.31
C GLU A 2 -19.34 -11.40 13.37
N GLY A 3 -20.07 -11.73 12.29
CA GLY A 3 -20.88 -12.95 12.20
C GLY A 3 -20.10 -14.26 12.27
N GLU A 4 -18.76 -14.22 12.12
CA GLU A 4 -17.89 -15.40 12.21
C GLU A 4 -16.98 -15.39 13.46
N ARG A 5 -16.77 -14.23 14.10
CA ARG A 5 -15.75 -14.06 15.16
C ARG A 5 -16.28 -13.47 16.48
N GLY A 6 -17.57 -13.18 16.57
CA GLY A 6 -18.23 -12.65 17.76
C GLY A 6 -18.31 -11.12 17.76
N VAL A 7 -19.38 -10.59 18.37
CA VAL A 7 -19.66 -9.15 18.51
C VAL A 7 -18.75 -8.56 19.60
N GLU A 8 -18.33 -7.30 19.45
CA GLU A 8 -17.55 -6.50 20.44
C GLU A 8 -16.14 -7.02 20.81
N ARG A 9 -15.52 -7.87 19.99
CA ARG A 9 -14.20 -8.43 20.33
C ARG A 9 -13.01 -7.46 20.20
N GLY A 10 -13.24 -6.20 19.82
CA GLY A 10 -12.15 -5.26 19.50
C GLY A 10 -11.30 -5.71 18.28
N SER A 11 -11.86 -6.51 17.38
CA SER A 11 -11.18 -7.09 16.20
C SER A 11 -10.66 -6.06 15.19
N TYR A 12 -11.05 -4.81 15.37
CA TYR A 12 -10.72 -3.66 14.56
C TYR A 12 -10.39 -2.54 15.54
N ILE A 13 -9.24 -1.87 15.38
CA ILE A 13 -8.88 -0.71 16.19
C ILE A 13 -9.39 0.51 15.43
N TRP A 14 -10.36 1.21 15.98
CA TRP A 14 -10.87 2.47 15.47
C TRP A 14 -10.66 3.55 16.53
N GLY A 15 -10.30 4.75 16.12
CA GLY A 15 -9.97 5.86 17.02
C GLY A 15 -9.35 7.02 16.25
N ARG A 16 -9.04 8.12 16.95
CA ARG A 16 -8.39 9.30 16.37
C ARG A 16 -7.18 8.91 15.51
N SER A 17 -6.89 9.75 14.52
CA SER A 17 -5.74 9.66 13.60
C SER A 17 -4.35 9.47 14.26
N VAL A 18 -4.21 9.75 15.56
CA VAL A 18 -3.01 9.40 16.36
C VAL A 18 -2.76 7.89 16.50
N HIS A 19 -3.80 7.06 16.36
CA HIS A 19 -3.68 5.59 16.31
C HIS A 19 -3.17 5.09 14.95
N ASN A 20 -3.23 5.94 13.93
CA ASN A 20 -2.78 5.64 12.57
C ASN A 20 -1.32 6.03 12.34
N ILE A 21 -0.65 6.66 13.30
CA ILE A 21 0.71 7.20 13.12
C ILE A 21 1.70 6.13 12.67
N ARG A 22 1.62 4.92 13.22
CA ARG A 22 2.49 3.81 12.80
C ARG A 22 2.22 3.36 11.37
N ILE A 23 0.96 3.34 10.97
CA ILE A 23 0.55 3.04 9.59
C ILE A 23 1.04 4.17 8.68
N GLU A 24 0.86 5.44 9.05
CA GLU A 24 1.31 6.60 8.29
C GLU A 24 2.84 6.65 8.13
N ARG A 25 3.59 6.33 9.18
CA ARG A 25 5.04 6.18 9.11
C ARG A 25 5.44 5.06 8.16
N ALA A 26 4.79 3.90 8.24
CA ALA A 26 5.00 2.82 7.29
C ALA A 26 4.66 3.24 5.84
N TRP A 27 3.61 4.04 5.63
CA TRP A 27 3.28 4.62 4.32
C TRP A 27 4.35 5.60 3.82
N ALA A 28 4.91 6.43 4.71
CA ALA A 28 6.02 7.32 4.37
C ALA A 28 7.27 6.53 3.99
N ASP A 29 7.62 5.49 4.76
CA ASP A 29 8.76 4.61 4.49
C ASP A 29 8.57 3.80 3.19
N MET A 30 7.35 3.35 2.90
CA MET A 30 6.98 2.68 1.66
C MET A 30 7.11 3.63 0.46
N THR A 31 6.62 4.86 0.61
CA THR A 31 6.73 5.90 -0.42
C THR A 31 8.19 6.27 -0.67
N ALA A 32 9.00 6.41 0.38
CA ALA A 32 10.44 6.64 0.23
C ALA A 32 11.17 5.44 -0.38
N GLY A 33 10.78 4.22 -0.01
CA GLY A 33 11.47 2.98 -0.41
C GLY A 33 11.26 2.60 -1.88
N PHE A 34 10.03 2.61 -2.37
CA PHE A 34 9.76 2.29 -3.78
C PHE A 34 8.67 3.15 -4.44
N GLY A 35 7.73 3.73 -3.69
CA GLY A 35 6.62 4.48 -4.28
C GLY A 35 7.07 5.75 -5.02
N GLY A 36 8.06 6.45 -4.48
CA GLY A 36 8.54 7.75 -4.99
C GLY A 36 9.08 7.66 -6.42
N LYS A 37 9.86 6.63 -6.74
CA LYS A 37 10.39 6.44 -8.10
C LYS A 37 9.27 6.21 -9.13
N TRP A 38 8.20 5.50 -8.75
CA TRP A 38 7.06 5.26 -9.63
C TRP A 38 6.18 6.49 -9.78
N LYS A 39 5.97 7.24 -8.68
CA LYS A 39 5.29 8.54 -8.72
C LYS A 39 5.99 9.50 -9.68
N THR A 40 7.30 9.69 -9.53
CA THR A 40 8.08 10.55 -10.44
C THR A 40 8.00 10.05 -11.88
N PHE A 41 8.14 8.73 -12.08
CA PHE A 41 8.02 8.13 -13.42
C PHE A 41 6.68 8.43 -14.10
N PHE A 42 5.55 8.27 -13.40
CA PHE A 42 4.24 8.57 -13.99
C PHE A 42 4.04 10.06 -14.27
N GLN A 43 4.54 10.95 -13.41
CA GLN A 43 4.53 12.39 -13.66
C GLN A 43 5.35 12.75 -14.91
N GLU A 44 6.50 12.10 -15.12
CA GLU A 44 7.29 12.28 -16.34
C GLU A 44 6.56 11.76 -17.57
N LEU A 45 5.82 10.65 -17.46
CA LEU A 45 5.02 10.13 -18.58
C LEU A 45 3.90 11.08 -18.96
N GLU A 46 3.21 11.68 -17.97
CA GLU A 46 2.17 12.67 -18.16
C GLU A 46 2.72 13.93 -18.83
N GLN A 47 3.85 14.43 -18.32
CA GLN A 47 4.44 15.68 -18.81
C GLN A 47 5.09 15.55 -20.19
N PHE A 48 5.73 14.42 -20.50
CA PHE A 48 6.63 14.32 -21.67
C PHE A 48 6.34 13.15 -22.60
N CYS A 49 5.50 12.19 -22.24
CA CYS A 49 5.30 10.95 -23.01
C CYS A 49 3.84 10.67 -23.37
N GLY A 50 2.97 11.68 -23.29
CA GLY A 50 1.60 11.59 -23.80
C GLY A 50 0.66 10.70 -22.96
N LEU A 51 0.97 10.48 -21.69
CA LEU A 51 0.01 9.86 -20.77
C LEU A 51 -1.14 10.85 -20.48
N GLU A 52 -2.37 10.44 -20.78
CA GLU A 52 -3.59 11.17 -20.44
C GLU A 52 -4.27 10.46 -19.26
N VAL A 53 -4.28 11.08 -18.09
CA VAL A 53 -4.76 10.46 -16.83
C VAL A 53 -6.27 10.22 -16.83
N ASP A 54 -7.02 11.03 -17.57
CA ASP A 54 -8.48 10.89 -17.71
C ASP A 54 -8.89 9.79 -18.69
N ARG A 55 -7.93 9.18 -19.42
CA ARG A 55 -8.21 8.12 -20.38
C ARG A 55 -8.07 6.73 -19.76
N PRO A 56 -9.17 5.99 -19.58
CA PRO A 56 -9.12 4.67 -18.94
C PRO A 56 -8.26 3.67 -19.73
N GLU A 57 -8.09 3.86 -21.04
CA GLU A 57 -7.23 3.01 -21.86
C GLU A 57 -5.75 3.22 -21.57
N HIS A 58 -5.35 4.45 -21.24
CA HIS A 58 -3.98 4.73 -20.82
C HIS A 58 -3.72 4.15 -19.42
N ILE A 59 -4.69 4.27 -18.51
CA ILE A 59 -4.60 3.63 -17.17
C ILE A 59 -4.51 2.11 -17.31
N TRP A 60 -5.32 1.51 -18.19
CA TRP A 60 -5.20 0.09 -18.51
C TRP A 60 -3.81 -0.25 -19.04
N LEU A 61 -3.27 0.52 -19.98
CA LEU A 61 -1.96 0.27 -20.56
C LEU A 61 -0.85 0.37 -19.52
N LEU A 62 -0.93 1.34 -18.59
CA LEU A 62 0.01 1.43 -17.46
C LEU A 62 -0.04 0.17 -16.59
N HIS A 63 -1.24 -0.31 -16.26
CA HIS A 63 -1.39 -1.54 -15.48
C HIS A 63 -0.83 -2.74 -16.24
N PHE A 64 -1.19 -2.87 -17.52
CA PHE A 64 -0.72 -3.95 -18.38
C PHE A 64 0.81 -4.01 -18.49
N LEU A 65 1.49 -2.86 -18.59
CA LEU A 65 2.93 -2.80 -18.74
C LEU A 65 3.72 -2.89 -17.43
N PHE A 66 3.18 -2.31 -16.34
CA PHE A 66 3.99 -1.99 -15.17
C PHE A 66 3.46 -2.56 -13.86
N LEU A 67 2.23 -3.09 -13.80
CA LEU A 67 1.66 -3.57 -12.53
C LEU A 67 2.48 -4.70 -11.90
N ASP A 68 2.91 -5.68 -12.69
CA ASP A 68 3.76 -6.77 -12.20
C ASP A 68 5.09 -6.25 -11.65
N ALA A 69 5.69 -5.28 -12.34
CA ALA A 69 6.93 -4.65 -11.91
C ALA A 69 6.77 -3.82 -10.62
N ILE A 70 5.61 -3.17 -10.42
CA ILE A 70 5.26 -2.46 -9.18
C ILE A 70 5.08 -3.47 -8.05
N ASN A 71 4.35 -4.56 -8.30
CA ASN A 71 4.12 -5.62 -7.32
C ASN A 71 5.43 -6.29 -6.89
N GLU A 72 6.35 -6.55 -7.81
CA GLU A 72 7.68 -7.05 -7.48
C GLU A 72 8.47 -6.08 -6.60
N ASP A 73 8.46 -4.79 -6.93
CA ASP A 73 9.16 -3.76 -6.13
C ASP A 73 8.52 -3.65 -4.72
N ALA A 74 7.21 -3.75 -4.62
CA ALA A 74 6.47 -3.76 -3.36
C ALA A 74 6.81 -4.98 -2.50
N LEU A 75 6.87 -6.17 -3.11
CA LEU A 75 7.27 -7.42 -2.43
C LEU A 75 8.72 -7.35 -1.93
N GLN A 76 9.66 -6.88 -2.77
CA GLN A 76 11.06 -6.71 -2.37
C GLN A 76 11.21 -5.70 -1.22
N TRP A 77 10.46 -4.60 -1.26
CA TRP A 77 10.42 -3.64 -0.16
C TRP A 77 9.88 -4.29 1.11
N ALA A 78 8.76 -5.03 1.02
CA ALA A 78 8.17 -5.71 2.16
C ALA A 78 9.11 -6.76 2.78
N GLU A 79 9.83 -7.54 1.96
CA GLU A 79 10.84 -8.50 2.45
C GLU A 79 11.99 -7.79 3.16
N SER A 80 12.49 -6.70 2.58
CA SER A 80 13.56 -5.88 3.15
C SER A 80 13.12 -5.23 4.46
N TRP A 81 11.91 -4.68 4.48
CA TRP A 81 11.29 -4.08 5.66
C TRP A 81 11.00 -5.14 6.74
N ASN A 82 10.62 -6.37 6.39
CA ASN A 82 10.43 -7.39 7.42
C ASN A 82 11.75 -7.90 8.01
N ALA A 83 12.88 -7.70 7.31
CA ALA A 83 14.20 -8.15 7.73
C ALA A 83 15.06 -7.06 8.40
N HIS A 84 14.76 -5.77 8.23
CA HIS A 84 15.57 -4.70 8.82
C HIS A 84 15.44 -4.68 10.34
N THR A 85 16.50 -4.28 11.03
CA THR A 85 16.52 -4.21 12.49
C THR A 85 15.87 -2.92 12.97
N LEU A 86 14.85 -3.05 13.82
CA LEU A 86 14.27 -1.93 14.54
C LEU A 86 15.03 -1.69 15.84
N GLN A 87 15.25 -0.42 16.16
CA GLN A 87 15.74 0.02 17.46
C GLN A 87 14.57 0.64 18.21
N ILE A 88 13.99 -0.14 19.12
CA ILE A 88 12.91 0.33 19.99
C ILE A 88 13.51 0.57 21.36
N ARG A 89 13.31 1.78 21.88
CA ARG A 89 13.88 2.18 23.18
C ARG A 89 13.38 1.24 24.28
N GLY A 90 14.31 0.68 25.04
CA GLY A 90 13.99 -0.26 26.12
C GLY A 90 13.74 -1.71 25.68
N SER A 91 13.88 -2.01 24.38
CA SER A 91 13.78 -3.37 23.85
C SER A 91 15.06 -3.79 23.14
N ARG A 92 15.21 -5.09 22.91
CA ARG A 92 16.34 -5.62 22.12
C ARG A 92 16.15 -5.25 20.65
N ASN A 93 17.25 -4.93 19.98
CA ASN A 93 17.29 -4.77 18.53
C ASN A 93 16.83 -6.07 17.84
N GLN A 94 15.71 -6.00 17.13
CA GLN A 94 15.09 -7.13 16.45
C GLN A 94 14.43 -6.64 15.16
N SER A 95 14.35 -7.51 14.16
CA SER A 95 13.57 -7.25 12.94
C SER A 95 12.08 -7.47 13.17
N PRO A 96 11.18 -6.83 12.41
CA PRO A 96 9.75 -7.08 12.50
C PRO A 96 9.39 -8.56 12.41
N ARG A 97 10.08 -9.30 11.53
CA ARG A 97 9.92 -10.77 11.41
C ARG A 97 10.34 -11.52 12.67
N GLU A 98 11.44 -11.13 13.31
CA GLU A 98 11.88 -11.73 14.57
C GLU A 98 10.89 -11.40 15.69
N MET A 99 10.46 -10.14 15.80
CA MET A 99 9.47 -9.71 16.79
C MET A 99 8.16 -10.49 16.63
N PHE A 100 7.69 -10.70 15.40
CA PHE A 100 6.50 -11.50 15.13
C PHE A 100 6.70 -12.96 15.54
N LEU A 101 7.83 -13.56 15.18
CA LEU A 101 8.14 -14.95 15.52
C LEU A 101 8.23 -15.16 17.03
N PHE A 102 9.03 -14.35 17.73
CA PHE A 102 9.19 -14.45 19.18
C PHE A 102 7.91 -14.11 19.91
N GLY A 103 7.14 -13.12 19.44
CA GLY A 103 5.83 -12.80 20.01
C GLY A 103 4.83 -13.96 19.90
N MET A 104 4.86 -14.77 18.84
CA MET A 104 4.03 -15.97 18.76
C MET A 104 4.48 -17.08 19.73
N VAL A 105 5.78 -17.16 20.05
CA VAL A 105 6.31 -18.12 21.02
C VAL A 105 5.95 -17.69 22.44
N GLU A 106 6.05 -16.39 22.74
CA GLU A 106 5.81 -15.83 24.08
C GLU A 106 4.31 -15.70 24.39
N SER A 107 3.50 -15.23 23.44
CA SER A 107 2.07 -14.91 23.63
C SER A 107 1.11 -15.91 22.99
N GLY A 108 1.63 -17.00 22.41
CA GLY A 108 0.84 -18.01 21.72
C GLY A 108 0.57 -17.71 20.24
N LEU A 109 0.14 -18.75 19.53
CA LEU A 109 -0.08 -18.72 18.08
C LEU A 109 -1.21 -17.73 17.72
N ARG A 110 -0.88 -16.67 16.97
CA ARG A 110 -1.89 -15.79 16.38
C ARG A 110 -2.31 -16.30 15.00
N GLY A 111 -3.61 -16.24 14.70
CA GLY A 111 -4.15 -16.53 13.35
C GLY A 111 -4.44 -18.01 13.03
N PHE A 112 -4.10 -18.95 13.92
CA PHE A 112 -4.58 -20.33 13.83
C PHE A 112 -5.85 -20.49 14.66
N GLY A 113 -6.91 -21.05 14.07
CA GLY A 113 -8.25 -21.21 14.66
C GLY A 113 -8.35 -22.20 15.83
N TYR A 114 -7.26 -22.45 16.56
CA TYR A 114 -7.35 -23.17 17.82
C TYR A 114 -7.76 -22.16 18.90
N GLN A 115 -9.05 -22.14 19.20
CA GLN A 115 -9.53 -21.56 20.44
C GLN A 115 -8.92 -22.38 21.58
N SER A 116 -7.77 -21.93 22.10
CA SER A 116 -7.44 -22.22 23.48
C SER A 116 -8.64 -21.76 24.32
N PRO A 117 -9.26 -22.61 25.15
CA PRO A 117 -10.33 -22.21 26.06
C PRO A 117 -9.87 -21.16 27.08
N GLU A 118 -8.56 -20.90 27.16
CA GLU A 118 -7.90 -20.05 28.15
C GLU A 118 -7.06 -18.97 27.45
N VAL A 119 -7.56 -18.36 26.36
CA VAL A 119 -7.07 -16.99 26.07
C VAL A 119 -7.65 -16.15 27.19
N LEU A 120 -6.86 -15.96 28.25
CA LEU A 120 -7.08 -14.93 29.25
C LEU A 120 -7.52 -13.70 28.48
N ASP A 121 -8.70 -13.18 28.79
CA ASP A 121 -9.04 -11.80 28.47
C ASP A 121 -7.95 -10.97 29.16
N GLU A 122 -6.82 -10.77 28.47
CA GLU A 122 -5.87 -9.73 28.85
C GLU A 122 -6.70 -8.46 28.81
N VAL A 123 -7.06 -7.98 30.00
CA VAL A 123 -7.67 -6.69 30.19
C VAL A 123 -6.67 -5.71 29.60
N VAL A 124 -6.94 -5.27 28.38
CA VAL A 124 -6.22 -4.15 27.78
C VAL A 124 -6.64 -2.95 28.62
N ASP A 125 -5.79 -2.52 29.55
CA ASP A 125 -6.09 -1.46 30.52
C ASP A 125 -6.59 -0.18 29.85
N ASP A 126 -6.12 0.11 28.63
CA ASP A 126 -6.64 1.18 27.78
C ASP A 126 -6.57 0.81 26.29
N PRO A 127 -7.65 0.27 25.70
CA PRO A 127 -7.73 0.01 24.27
C PRO A 127 -7.56 1.29 23.43
N GLY A 128 -7.88 2.45 24.00
CA GLY A 128 -7.76 3.77 23.36
C GLY A 128 -6.37 4.40 23.46
N ALA A 129 -5.40 3.75 24.13
CA ALA A 129 -3.98 4.10 24.04
C ALA A 129 -3.22 3.17 23.08
N TYR A 130 -3.83 2.05 22.68
CA TYR A 130 -3.18 1.02 21.88
C TYR A 130 -2.97 1.49 20.44
N GLY A 131 -1.71 1.65 20.03
CA GLY A 131 -1.35 2.11 18.68
C GLY A 131 -1.06 3.61 18.57
N ILE A 132 -1.25 4.37 19.65
CA ILE A 132 -0.76 5.75 19.73
C ILE A 132 0.76 5.72 19.87
N ASP A 133 1.46 6.28 18.88
CA ASP A 133 2.89 6.53 18.95
C ASP A 133 3.15 7.89 19.60
N TRP A 134 3.16 7.93 20.94
CA TRP A 134 3.37 9.16 21.70
C TRP A 134 4.69 9.86 21.36
N GLU A 135 5.72 9.13 20.90
CA GLU A 135 7.00 9.71 20.49
C GLU A 135 6.92 10.36 19.11
N ALA A 136 6.10 9.83 18.20
CA ALA A 136 5.91 10.40 16.85
C ALA A 136 4.88 11.54 16.79
N VAL A 137 4.01 11.68 17.80
CA VAL A 137 3.19 12.90 17.97
C VAL A 137 4.08 14.14 18.18
N ASP A 138 5.26 13.97 18.78
CA ASP A 138 6.25 15.03 19.00
C ASP A 138 7.18 15.28 17.79
N ASP A 139 7.05 14.53 16.68
CA ASP A 139 7.83 14.73 15.45
C ASP A 139 7.11 15.67 14.48
N ASP A 140 7.63 16.90 14.35
CA ASP A 140 7.08 17.97 13.51
C ASP A 140 6.89 17.56 12.03
N GLN A 141 7.75 16.70 11.47
CA GLN A 141 7.63 16.28 10.07
C GLN A 141 6.48 15.29 9.87
N ILE A 142 6.34 14.32 10.77
CA ILE A 142 5.26 13.34 10.72
C ILE A 142 3.92 14.03 10.97
N PHE A 143 3.87 14.94 11.95
CA PHE A 143 2.67 15.71 12.27
C PHE A 143 2.24 16.64 11.12
N ALA A 144 3.20 17.28 10.44
CA ALA A 144 2.90 18.12 9.27
C ALA A 144 2.38 17.30 8.07
N HIS A 145 3.00 16.15 7.78
CA HIS A 145 2.50 15.22 6.74
C HIS A 145 1.08 14.74 7.06
N HIS A 146 0.81 14.43 8.33
CA HIS A 146 -0.49 14.02 8.81
C HIS A 146 -1.56 15.13 8.60
N LEU A 147 -1.28 16.37 9.02
CA LEU A 147 -2.20 17.51 8.86
C LEU A 147 -2.53 17.81 7.39
N ALA A 148 -1.54 17.67 6.49
CA ALA A 148 -1.73 17.93 5.07
C ALA A 148 -2.65 16.92 4.38
N ASN A 149 -2.67 15.67 4.84
CA ASN A 149 -3.37 14.58 4.16
C ASN A 149 -4.70 14.19 4.83
N ASN A 150 -4.97 14.62 6.07
CA ASN A 150 -6.20 14.29 6.82
C ASN A 150 -6.98 15.53 7.33
N PRO A 151 -7.40 16.48 6.46
CA PRO A 151 -8.01 17.74 6.89
C PRO A 151 -9.43 17.63 7.49
N SER A 152 -10.14 16.50 7.32
CA SER A 152 -11.59 16.38 7.63
C SER A 152 -11.95 15.76 8.98
N ASN A 153 -10.99 15.37 9.83
CA ASN A 153 -11.28 14.75 11.14
C ASN A 153 -11.70 15.74 12.26
N SER A 154 -12.09 16.97 11.92
CA SER A 154 -12.50 18.00 12.87
C SER A 154 -13.87 17.78 13.54
N HIS A 155 -14.66 16.79 13.09
CA HIS A 155 -15.98 16.50 13.65
C HIS A 155 -15.96 15.76 15.00
N ASP A 156 -14.80 15.26 15.45
CA ASP A 156 -14.60 14.54 16.72
C ASP A 156 -14.26 15.45 17.92
N ALA A 157 -14.70 16.71 17.88
CA ALA A 157 -14.38 17.71 18.91
C ALA A 157 -15.15 17.51 20.23
N THR A 158 -16.28 16.80 20.23
CA THR A 158 -17.20 16.76 21.38
C THR A 158 -17.03 15.55 22.30
N GLN A 159 -16.38 14.47 21.86
CA GLN A 159 -16.02 13.31 22.70
C GLN A 159 -14.67 12.73 22.28
N PRO A 160 -13.56 13.36 22.70
CA PRO A 160 -12.21 13.10 22.16
C PRO A 160 -11.61 11.71 22.47
N PHE A 161 -12.31 10.89 23.26
CA PHE A 161 -11.92 9.54 23.70
C PHE A 161 -13.03 8.50 23.44
N SER A 162 -14.00 8.81 22.57
CA SER A 162 -15.09 7.89 22.28
C SER A 162 -14.61 6.73 21.41
N ASN A 163 -14.67 5.51 21.95
CA ASN A 163 -14.49 4.26 21.21
C ASN A 163 -15.77 3.87 20.46
N ALA A 164 -16.61 4.82 20.04
CA ALA A 164 -17.79 4.51 19.26
C ALA A 164 -17.38 4.08 17.84
N PRO A 165 -17.84 2.92 17.33
CA PRO A 165 -17.55 2.50 15.98
C PRO A 165 -18.09 3.55 14.99
N PRO A 166 -17.33 3.93 13.94
CA PRO A 166 -17.81 4.88 12.96
C PRO A 166 -19.04 4.33 12.24
N ASP A 167 -20.05 5.19 12.02
CA ASP A 167 -21.31 4.84 11.35
C ASP A 167 -21.10 4.23 9.95
N ARG A 168 -19.94 4.49 9.33
CA ARG A 168 -19.56 3.97 8.01
C ARG A 168 -18.06 3.71 7.95
N LEU A 169 -17.68 2.48 7.59
CA LEU A 169 -16.30 2.13 7.24
C LEU A 169 -15.91 2.79 5.90
N SER A 170 -14.66 3.24 5.78
CA SER A 170 -14.10 3.71 4.51
C SER A 170 -14.05 2.54 3.52
N HIS A 171 -14.96 2.53 2.54
CA HIS A 171 -14.91 1.61 1.42
C HIS A 171 -14.21 2.30 0.25
N VAL A 172 -13.06 1.76 -0.15
CA VAL A 172 -12.35 2.17 -1.36
C VAL A 172 -12.56 1.09 -2.40
N GLU A 173 -13.35 1.40 -3.43
CA GLU A 173 -13.56 0.51 -4.56
C GLU A 173 -12.40 0.67 -5.55
N VAL A 174 -11.56 -0.37 -5.69
CA VAL A 174 -10.46 -0.38 -6.66
C VAL A 174 -10.90 -1.22 -7.86
N ASN A 175 -11.50 -0.55 -8.86
CA ASN A 175 -11.90 -1.21 -10.10
C ASN A 175 -10.71 -1.36 -11.04
N SER A 176 -10.32 -2.60 -11.36
CA SER A 176 -9.33 -2.84 -12.40
C SER A 176 -9.85 -2.34 -13.75
N PRO A 177 -9.07 -1.54 -14.50
CA PRO A 177 -9.52 -1.04 -15.79
C PRO A 177 -9.75 -2.23 -16.73
N SER A 178 -10.86 -2.22 -17.45
CA SER A 178 -11.18 -3.25 -18.44
C SER A 178 -10.27 -3.12 -19.66
N CYS A 179 -9.85 -4.25 -20.24
CA CYS A 179 -9.04 -4.24 -21.46
C CYS A 179 -9.82 -3.56 -22.60
N PRO A 180 -9.31 -2.45 -23.18
CA PRO A 180 -9.97 -1.76 -24.27
C PRO A 180 -9.73 -2.44 -25.62
N LEU A 181 -8.79 -3.39 -25.69
CA LEU A 181 -8.42 -4.07 -26.93
C LEU A 181 -9.20 -5.38 -27.09
N VAL A 182 -9.64 -5.65 -28.33
CA VAL A 182 -10.10 -6.98 -28.73
C VAL A 182 -8.95 -7.99 -28.68
N PRO A 183 -9.23 -9.29 -28.45
CA PRO A 183 -8.20 -10.31 -28.24
C PRO A 183 -7.11 -10.34 -29.32
N GLU A 184 -7.47 -10.15 -30.59
CA GLU A 184 -6.52 -10.17 -31.72
C GLU A 184 -5.52 -9.01 -31.64
N ARG A 185 -5.98 -7.82 -31.23
CA ARG A 185 -5.12 -6.63 -31.04
C ARG A 185 -4.25 -6.76 -29.80
N LEU A 186 -4.76 -7.39 -28.75
CA LEU A 186 -3.99 -7.67 -27.54
C LEU A 186 -2.86 -8.66 -27.81
N GLU A 187 -3.12 -9.70 -28.62
CA GLU A 187 -2.10 -10.67 -29.02
C GLU A 187 -1.02 -10.02 -29.91
N PHE A 188 -1.44 -9.11 -30.81
CA PHE A 188 -0.50 -8.31 -31.59
C PHE A 188 0.39 -7.43 -30.69
N LEU A 189 -0.21 -6.69 -29.75
CA LEU A 189 0.55 -5.88 -28.79
C LEU A 189 1.57 -6.72 -28.00
N HIS A 190 1.16 -7.88 -27.49
CA HIS A 190 2.06 -8.79 -26.78
C HIS A 190 3.26 -9.22 -27.63
N ARG A 191 3.01 -9.57 -28.89
CA ARG A 191 4.07 -10.02 -29.81
C ARG A 191 5.08 -8.91 -30.07
N GLU A 192 4.61 -7.72 -30.42
CA GLU A 192 5.48 -6.58 -30.70
C GLU A 192 6.30 -6.19 -29.46
N LEU A 193 5.69 -6.21 -28.27
CA LEU A 193 6.43 -5.97 -27.03
C LEU A 193 7.50 -7.03 -26.79
N ASN A 194 7.20 -8.31 -26.98
CA ASN A 194 8.18 -9.39 -26.83
C ASN A 194 9.36 -9.24 -27.79
N ASP A 195 9.10 -8.87 -29.05
CA ASP A 195 10.14 -8.63 -30.04
C ASP A 195 10.99 -7.40 -29.66
N PHE A 196 10.37 -6.36 -29.11
CA PHE A 196 11.07 -5.20 -28.57
C PHE A 196 11.98 -5.57 -27.39
N TYR A 197 11.49 -6.36 -26.43
CA TYR A 197 12.28 -6.88 -25.31
C TYR A 197 13.47 -7.74 -25.79
N ALA A 198 13.25 -8.59 -26.79
CA ALA A 198 14.30 -9.44 -27.36
C ALA A 198 15.38 -8.61 -28.08
N THR A 199 15.00 -7.52 -28.73
CA THR A 199 15.92 -6.67 -29.50
C THR A 199 16.75 -5.76 -28.62
N VAL A 200 16.12 -5.09 -27.65
CA VAL A 200 16.79 -4.05 -26.83
C VAL A 200 17.45 -4.65 -25.59
N GLY A 201 17.04 -5.85 -25.17
CA GLY A 201 17.47 -6.47 -23.92
C GLY A 201 16.72 -5.90 -22.73
N GLY A 202 16.08 -6.76 -21.94
CA GLY A 202 15.28 -6.35 -20.79
C GLY A 202 16.11 -5.61 -19.73
N SER A 203 15.56 -4.52 -19.18
CA SER A 203 16.16 -3.75 -18.08
C SER A 203 15.11 -3.31 -17.06
N ARG A 204 15.48 -3.21 -15.78
CA ARG A 204 14.61 -2.66 -14.72
C ARG A 204 14.68 -1.13 -14.60
N SER A 205 15.46 -0.46 -15.45
CA SER A 205 15.64 0.99 -15.37
C SER A 205 14.38 1.76 -15.78
N MET A 206 14.12 2.91 -15.14
CA MET A 206 12.99 3.78 -15.51
C MET A 206 13.11 4.33 -16.93
N ALA A 207 14.34 4.57 -17.42
CA ALA A 207 14.57 4.96 -18.80
C ALA A 207 14.11 3.89 -19.79
N PHE A 208 14.40 2.61 -19.51
CA PHE A 208 13.92 1.51 -20.34
C PHE A 208 12.39 1.35 -20.27
N ARG A 209 11.81 1.47 -19.08
CA ARG A 209 10.34 1.47 -18.90
C ARG A 209 9.67 2.60 -19.68
N ARG A 210 10.29 3.77 -19.76
CA ARG A 210 9.84 4.89 -20.60
C ARG A 210 9.86 4.52 -22.08
N SER A 211 10.90 3.85 -22.56
CA SER A 211 10.97 3.35 -23.94
C SER A 211 9.86 2.34 -24.24
N ILE A 212 9.58 1.43 -23.31
CA ILE A 212 8.46 0.47 -23.43
C ILE A 212 7.12 1.22 -23.53
N TRP A 213 6.88 2.19 -22.64
CA TRP A 213 5.67 3.00 -22.68
C TRP A 213 5.50 3.68 -24.04
N ASN A 214 6.52 4.38 -24.53
CA ASN A 214 6.47 5.08 -25.81
C ASN A 214 6.19 4.12 -26.98
N HIS A 215 6.83 2.95 -26.97
CA HIS A 215 6.62 1.95 -28.01
C HIS A 215 5.21 1.36 -27.96
N ALA A 216 4.74 0.97 -26.78
CA ALA A 216 3.40 0.42 -26.57
C ALA A 216 2.31 1.44 -26.95
N LEU A 217 2.48 2.70 -26.54
CA LEU A 217 1.55 3.78 -26.86
C LEU A 217 1.52 4.05 -28.38
N ALA A 218 2.68 4.02 -29.05
CA ALA A 218 2.74 4.15 -30.51
C ALA A 218 1.99 3.00 -31.20
N ILE A 219 2.21 1.75 -30.80
CA ILE A 219 1.48 0.59 -31.33
C ILE A 219 -0.02 0.74 -31.09
N CYS A 220 -0.42 1.16 -29.88
CA CYS A 220 -1.83 1.39 -29.57
C CYS A 220 -2.43 2.46 -30.49
N ASN A 221 -1.75 3.60 -30.67
CA ASN A 221 -2.17 4.66 -31.59
C ASN A 221 -2.23 4.20 -33.05
N ASP A 222 -1.32 3.33 -33.50
CA ASP A 222 -1.33 2.81 -34.86
C ASP A 222 -2.44 1.77 -35.09
N MET A 223 -2.73 0.95 -34.07
CA MET A 223 -3.88 0.03 -34.05
C MET A 223 -5.22 0.77 -33.99
N SER A 224 -5.20 2.07 -33.66
CA SER A 224 -6.39 2.88 -33.46
C SER A 224 -6.29 4.26 -34.11
N ARG A 225 -6.98 4.41 -35.25
CA ARG A 225 -8.03 5.45 -35.25
C ARG A 225 -9.01 5.01 -34.16
N TRP A 226 -8.79 5.53 -32.97
CA TRP A 226 -9.57 5.31 -31.76
C TRP A 226 -11.07 5.48 -32.03
#